data_AF-A0A839UF03-F1
#
_entry.id   AF-A0A839UF03-F1
#
_cell.length_a   1.000
_cell.length_b   1.000
_cell.length_c   1.000
_cell.angle_alpha   90.00
_cell.angle_beta   90.00
_cell.angle_gamma   90.00
#
_symmetry.space_group_name_H-M   'P 1'
#
loop_
_entity.id
_entity.type
_entity.pdbx_description
1 polymer ?
#
loop_
_entity_poly.entity_id
_entity_poly.type
_entity_poly.pdbx_seq_one_letter_code
_entity_poly.pdbx_strand_id
1 'polypeptide(L)'
;MAVSWLSGVIFAAYIIAFFGGTIVGGDAYRWNEALPGLYDPSSRLSTSAIGAHNDLAEYVVPVNADIGAIDVDFIDQPDFKLNPSGVKGLGEVAMVGATAAVVNAVYNATGRRIRHLPIRIEDLL
;
A
#
# COMPACT_ATOMS: atom_id res chain seq x y z
N MET A 1 18.60 -0.30 14.03
CA MET A 1 18.83 -1.23 12.90
C MET A 1 18.28 -2.63 13.18
N ALA A 2 18.64 -3.35 14.24
CA ALA A 2 18.14 -4.71 14.49
C ALA A 2 16.59 -4.85 14.60
N VAL A 3 15.90 -3.84 15.14
CA VAL A 3 14.44 -3.86 15.34
C VAL A 3 13.65 -3.81 14.02
N SER A 4 14.13 -3.09 13.00
CA SER A 4 13.46 -3.03 11.69
C SER A 4 13.58 -4.34 10.91
N TRP A 5 14.70 -5.05 11.07
CA TRP A 5 14.87 -6.38 10.50
C TRP A 5 13.95 -7.40 11.17
N LEU A 6 13.78 -7.31 12.50
CA LEU A 6 12.86 -8.17 13.24
C LEU A 6 11.40 -7.95 12.83
N SER A 7 10.95 -6.70 12.70
CA SER A 7 9.60 -6.40 12.23
C SER A 7 9.37 -6.88 10.79
N GLY A 8 10.37 -6.72 9.91
CA GLY A 8 10.32 -7.23 8.54
C GLY A 8 10.19 -8.76 8.49
N VAL A 9 10.92 -9.48 9.34
CA VAL A 9 10.83 -10.94 9.44
C VAL A 9 9.46 -11.38 9.97
N ILE A 10 8.92 -10.72 10.99
CA ILE A 10 7.58 -11.02 11.52
C ILE A 10 6.51 -10.82 10.44
N PHE A 11 6.61 -9.73 9.69
CA PHE A 11 5.67 -9.45 8.59
C PHE A 11 5.80 -10.46 7.44
N ALA A 12 7.01 -10.83 7.05
CA ALA A 12 7.24 -11.87 6.04
C ALA A 12 6.72 -13.23 6.50
N ALA A 13 6.94 -13.60 7.78
CA ALA A 13 6.42 -14.82 8.36
C ALA A 13 4.88 -14.83 8.38
N TYR A 14 4.25 -13.69 8.65
CA TYR A 14 2.79 -13.53 8.53
C TYR A 14 2.30 -13.78 7.10
N ILE A 15 2.94 -13.18 6.08
CA ILE A 15 2.58 -13.40 4.66
C ILE A 15 2.68 -14.89 4.31
N ILE A 16 3.77 -15.55 4.70
CA ILE A 16 3.98 -16.97 4.40
C ILE A 16 2.96 -17.83 5.16
N ALA A 17 2.67 -17.55 6.43
CA ALA A 17 1.67 -18.30 7.20
C ALA A 17 0.26 -18.10 6.63
N PHE A 18 -0.10 -16.88 6.24
CA PHE A 18 -1.42 -16.55 5.72
C PHE A 18 -1.65 -17.14 4.32
N PHE A 19 -0.74 -16.90 3.37
CA PHE A 19 -0.89 -17.39 1.99
C PHE A 19 -0.41 -18.83 1.80
N GLY A 20 0.62 -19.28 2.52
CA GLY A 20 1.09 -20.67 2.46
C GLY A 20 0.20 -21.62 3.25
N GLY A 21 -0.40 -21.16 4.35
CA GLY A 21 -1.31 -21.95 5.18
C GLY A 21 -2.57 -22.39 4.44
N THR A 22 -3.10 -21.57 3.52
CA THR A 22 -4.27 -21.94 2.68
C THR A 22 -3.93 -23.01 1.64
N ILE A 23 -2.68 -23.06 1.16
CA ILE A 23 -2.22 -24.11 0.24
C ILE A 23 -2.15 -25.45 0.95
N VAL A 24 -1.56 -25.48 2.15
CA VAL A 24 -1.45 -26.70 2.97
C VAL A 24 -2.81 -27.14 3.50
N GLY A 25 -3.70 -26.20 3.84
CA GLY A 25 -5.05 -26.47 4.32
C GLY A 25 -6.05 -26.86 3.23
N GLY A 26 -5.67 -26.82 1.95
CA GLY A 26 -6.57 -27.16 0.83
C GLY A 26 -7.71 -26.16 0.62
N ASP A 27 -7.64 -24.97 1.22
CA ASP A 27 -8.69 -23.95 1.22
C ASP A 27 -8.24 -22.69 0.47
N ALA A 28 -7.72 -22.89 -0.74
CA ALA A 28 -7.30 -21.80 -1.62
C ALA A 28 -8.48 -20.92 -2.07
N TYR A 29 -9.73 -21.38 -1.87
CA TYR A 29 -10.93 -20.56 -2.10
C TYR A 29 -10.95 -19.29 -1.24
N ARG A 30 -10.32 -19.28 -0.06
CA ARG A 30 -10.20 -18.08 0.79
C ARG A 30 -9.43 -16.95 0.14
N TRP A 31 -8.60 -17.20 -0.86
CA TRP A 31 -7.95 -16.14 -1.62
C TRP A 31 -8.94 -15.25 -2.36
N ASN A 32 -10.13 -15.78 -2.68
CA ASN A 32 -11.20 -15.00 -3.29
C ASN A 32 -11.83 -13.95 -2.35
N GLU A 33 -11.61 -14.06 -1.04
CA GLU A 33 -12.00 -13.03 -0.07
C GLU A 33 -11.13 -11.77 -0.21
N ALA A 34 -9.85 -11.95 -0.57
CA ALA A 34 -8.92 -10.86 -0.80
C ALA A 34 -9.06 -10.27 -2.21
N LEU A 35 -9.21 -11.12 -3.23
CA LEU A 35 -9.45 -10.70 -4.60
C LEU A 35 -10.47 -11.66 -5.27
N PRO A 36 -11.71 -11.23 -5.52
CA PRO A 36 -12.73 -12.08 -6.12
C PRO A 36 -12.27 -12.66 -7.47
N GLY A 37 -12.34 -13.99 -7.63
CA GLY A 37 -11.97 -14.68 -8.87
C GLY A 37 -10.48 -15.03 -9.01
N LEU A 38 -9.68 -14.80 -7.97
CA LEU A 38 -8.26 -15.14 -7.94
C LEU A 38 -7.98 -16.65 -8.01
N TYR A 39 -8.85 -17.48 -7.43
CA TYR A 39 -8.75 -18.93 -7.45
C TYR A 39 -10.02 -19.59 -7.99
N ASP A 40 -9.88 -20.33 -9.08
CA ASP A 40 -10.89 -21.19 -9.68
C ASP A 40 -10.29 -22.59 -9.95
N PRO A 41 -10.76 -23.64 -9.24
CA PRO A 41 -10.25 -24.99 -9.45
C PRO A 41 -10.69 -25.63 -10.78
N SER A 42 -11.74 -25.11 -11.42
CA SER A 42 -12.21 -25.61 -12.72
C SER A 42 -11.31 -25.16 -13.87
N SER A 43 -10.57 -24.07 -13.69
CA SER A 43 -9.65 -23.52 -14.67
C SER A 43 -8.30 -23.16 -14.05
N ARG A 44 -7.40 -24.15 -14.00
CA ARG A 44 -6.01 -23.94 -13.55
C ARG A 44 -5.26 -22.92 -14.42
N LEU A 45 -5.58 -22.85 -15.71
CA LEU A 45 -4.98 -21.87 -16.62
C LEU A 45 -5.47 -20.44 -16.30
N SER A 46 -6.76 -20.24 -16.02
CA SER A 46 -7.28 -18.92 -15.63
C SER A 46 -6.69 -18.46 -14.29
N THR A 47 -6.67 -19.35 -13.29
CA THR A 47 -6.08 -19.07 -11.96
C THR A 47 -4.59 -18.71 -12.06
N SER A 48 -3.81 -19.47 -12.84
CA SER A 48 -2.39 -19.18 -13.05
C SER A 48 -2.15 -17.94 -13.91
N ALA A 49 -3.02 -17.68 -14.90
CA ALA A 49 -2.95 -16.49 -15.73
C ALA A 49 -3.24 -15.22 -14.93
N ILE A 50 -4.24 -15.19 -14.05
CA ILE A 50 -4.51 -14.04 -13.16
C ILE A 50 -3.32 -13.82 -12.21
N GLY A 51 -2.77 -14.90 -11.65
CA GLY A 51 -1.55 -14.81 -10.83
C GLY A 51 -0.34 -14.24 -11.59
N ALA A 52 -0.22 -14.56 -12.89
CA ALA A 52 0.85 -14.07 -13.76
C ALA A 52 0.57 -12.67 -14.35
N HIS A 53 -0.70 -12.30 -14.50
CA HIS A 53 -1.20 -11.02 -15.03
C HIS A 53 -1.26 -9.93 -13.95
N ASN A 54 -0.44 -10.04 -12.91
CA ASN A 54 -0.14 -8.96 -11.99
C ASN A 54 1.00 -8.12 -12.56
N ASP A 55 0.79 -7.53 -13.74
CA ASP A 55 1.76 -6.64 -14.33
C ASP A 55 1.52 -5.18 -13.91
N LEU A 56 2.60 -4.42 -13.84
CA LEU A 56 2.58 -3.00 -13.49
C LEU A 56 2.34 -2.12 -14.72
N ALA A 57 1.98 -2.70 -15.88
CA ALA A 57 1.68 -1.93 -17.07
C ALA A 57 0.27 -1.33 -16.98
N GLU A 58 -0.71 -2.09 -16.48
CA GLU A 58 -2.06 -1.60 -16.25
C GLU A 58 -2.27 -1.02 -14.84
N TYR A 59 -1.63 -1.62 -13.82
CA TYR A 59 -1.64 -1.09 -12.45
C TYR A 59 -0.56 -0.01 -12.31
N VAL A 60 -0.90 1.21 -12.73
CA VAL A 60 0.03 2.34 -12.76
C VAL A 60 0.55 2.64 -11.36
N VAL A 61 1.85 2.48 -11.19
CA VAL A 61 2.61 2.89 -10.02
C VAL A 61 3.50 4.08 -10.39
N PRO A 62 3.78 5.01 -9.47
CA PRO A 62 4.66 6.14 -9.75
C PRO A 62 6.04 5.67 -10.20
N VAL A 63 6.52 6.21 -11.31
CA VAL A 63 7.88 6.00 -11.82
C VAL A 63 8.80 7.15 -11.41
N ASN A 64 10.12 7.01 -11.64
CA ASN A 64 11.11 8.04 -11.29
C ASN A 64 10.80 9.42 -11.91
N ALA A 65 10.14 9.47 -13.06
CA ALA A 65 9.76 10.72 -13.71
C ALA A 65 8.56 11.43 -13.04
N ASP A 66 7.75 10.72 -12.25
CA ASP A 66 6.54 11.28 -11.62
C ASP A 66 6.85 11.99 -10.30
N ILE A 67 8.00 11.70 -9.68
CA ILE A 67 8.37 12.16 -8.35
C ILE A 67 9.51 13.17 -8.43
N GLY A 68 9.27 14.38 -7.92
CA GLY A 68 10.28 15.44 -7.78
C GLY A 68 11.14 15.30 -6.52
N ALA A 69 11.90 16.34 -6.20
CA ALA A 69 12.62 16.42 -4.93
C ALA A 69 11.64 16.44 -3.75
N ILE A 70 11.93 15.66 -2.71
CA ILE A 70 11.16 15.59 -1.47
C ILE A 70 12.03 16.15 -0.35
N ASP A 71 11.62 17.29 0.20
CA ASP A 71 12.26 17.87 1.38
C ASP A 71 11.67 17.24 2.65
N VAL A 72 12.54 16.87 3.58
CA VAL A 72 12.18 16.14 4.81
C VAL A 72 12.84 16.79 6.00
N ASP A 73 12.02 17.18 6.97
CA ASP A 73 12.46 17.76 8.25
C ASP A 73 11.99 16.91 9.43
N PHE A 74 12.82 16.85 10.48
CA PHE A 74 12.52 16.16 11.72
C PHE A 74 12.32 17.14 12.87
N ILE A 75 11.29 16.90 13.69
CA ILE A 75 10.96 17.73 14.85
C ILE A 75 11.80 17.32 16.10
N ASP A 76 12.48 16.17 16.06
CA ASP A 76 13.39 15.65 17.11
C ASP A 76 12.86 15.73 18.55
N GLN A 77 11.55 15.52 18.72
CA GLN A 77 10.89 15.58 20.01
C GLN A 77 10.55 14.17 20.53
N PRO A 78 11.23 13.69 21.59
CA PRO A 78 10.90 12.40 22.22
C PRO A 78 9.57 12.49 23.00
N ASP A 79 8.84 11.37 23.04
CA ASP A 79 7.57 11.27 23.77
C ASP A 79 7.64 10.21 24.88
N PHE A 80 8.05 10.65 26.07
CA PHE A 80 8.13 9.79 27.26
C PHE A 80 6.77 9.49 27.91
N LYS A 81 5.69 10.16 27.48
CA LYS A 81 4.33 9.84 27.94
C LYS A 81 3.81 8.60 27.23
N LEU A 82 4.18 8.42 25.96
CA LEU A 82 3.80 7.26 25.15
C LEU A 82 4.53 5.99 25.58
N ASN A 83 5.87 6.05 25.73
CA ASN A 83 6.67 4.92 26.18
C ASN A 83 7.99 5.36 26.82
N PRO A 84 8.60 4.53 27.70
CA PRO A 84 9.85 4.88 28.38
C PRO A 84 11.04 5.15 27.45
N SER A 85 11.02 4.56 26.25
CA SER A 85 12.05 4.79 25.23
C SER A 85 11.92 6.12 24.49
N GLY A 86 10.81 6.86 24.66
CA GLY A 86 10.57 8.14 24.00
C GLY A 86 10.34 8.06 22.49
N VAL A 87 10.21 6.86 21.92
CA VAL A 87 10.13 6.63 20.47
C VAL A 87 8.70 6.71 19.95
N LYS A 88 8.53 7.07 18.67
CA LYS A 88 7.23 7.11 17.99
C LYS A 88 7.31 6.31 16.68
N GLY A 89 6.18 5.77 16.24
CA GLY A 89 6.06 5.17 14.92
C GLY A 89 6.11 6.23 13.83
N LEU A 90 6.90 6.00 12.77
CA LEU A 90 7.05 6.93 11.64
C LEU A 90 6.48 6.38 10.32
N GLY A 91 6.39 5.05 10.18
CA GLY A 91 6.17 4.39 8.89
C GLY A 91 4.88 4.80 8.17
N GLU A 92 3.78 4.97 8.89
CA GLU A 92 2.49 5.35 8.31
C GLU A 92 2.27 6.87 8.29
N VAL A 93 2.86 7.59 9.26
CA VAL A 93 2.61 9.02 9.49
C VAL A 93 2.91 9.87 8.25
N ALA A 94 3.98 9.53 7.53
CA ALA A 94 4.36 10.24 6.31
C ALA A 94 3.31 10.13 5.19
N MET A 95 2.54 9.03 5.13
CA MET A 95 1.58 8.78 4.06
C MET A 95 0.18 9.32 4.39
N VAL A 96 -0.21 9.37 5.67
CA VAL A 96 -1.58 9.73 6.10
C VAL A 96 -2.03 11.08 5.55
N GLY A 97 -1.15 12.10 5.55
CA GLY A 97 -1.47 13.45 5.09
C GLY A 97 -1.25 13.69 3.59
N ALA A 98 -0.49 12.82 2.90
CA ALA A 98 0.00 13.07 1.55
C ALA A 98 -1.15 13.24 0.55
N THR A 99 -2.10 12.30 0.53
CA THR A 99 -3.24 12.32 -0.40
C THR A 99 -4.09 13.58 -0.21
N ALA A 100 -4.39 13.97 1.03
CA ALA A 100 -5.18 15.16 1.31
C ALA A 100 -4.45 16.45 0.89
N ALA A 101 -3.13 16.52 1.09
CA ALA A 101 -2.31 17.65 0.66
C ALA A 101 -2.33 17.80 -0.86
N VAL A 102 -2.14 16.71 -1.61
CA VAL A 102 -2.21 16.72 -3.09
C VAL A 102 -3.59 17.15 -3.58
N VAL A 103 -4.68 16.59 -3.03
CA VAL A 103 -6.05 16.97 -3.41
C VAL A 103 -6.31 18.46 -3.13
N ASN A 104 -5.82 18.99 -2.02
CA ASN A 104 -5.93 20.42 -1.71
C ASN A 104 -5.11 21.29 -2.67
N ALA A 105 -3.92 20.84 -3.10
CA ALA A 105 -3.10 21.53 -4.09
C ALA A 105 -3.80 21.58 -5.46
N VAL A 106 -4.43 20.49 -5.89
CA VAL A 106 -5.26 20.45 -7.11
C VAL A 106 -6.43 21.44 -7.00
N TYR A 107 -7.13 21.47 -5.87
CA TYR A 107 -8.20 22.45 -5.64
C TYR A 107 -7.68 23.89 -5.70
N ASN A 108 -6.53 24.17 -5.08
CA ASN A 108 -5.91 25.49 -5.09
C ASN A 108 -5.49 25.92 -6.51
N ALA A 109 -5.02 24.99 -7.34
CA ALA A 109 -4.58 25.28 -8.70
C ALA A 109 -5.76 25.44 -9.70
N THR A 110 -6.86 24.72 -9.49
CA THR A 110 -7.95 24.59 -10.49
C THR A 110 -9.29 25.15 -10.05
N GLY A 111 -9.48 25.40 -8.75
CA GLY A 111 -10.78 25.72 -8.15
C GLY A 111 -11.76 24.55 -8.06
N ARG A 112 -11.44 23.36 -8.59
CA ARG A 112 -12.33 22.18 -8.60
C ARG A 112 -12.09 21.30 -7.39
N ARG A 113 -13.13 21.05 -6.60
CA ARG A 113 -13.04 20.25 -5.37
C ARG A 113 -13.43 18.79 -5.63
N ILE A 114 -12.42 17.95 -5.90
CA ILE A 114 -12.60 16.51 -6.09
C ILE A 114 -12.57 15.79 -4.73
N ARG A 115 -13.46 14.81 -4.55
CA ARG A 115 -13.61 14.03 -3.31
C ARG A 115 -13.54 12.52 -3.50
N HIS A 116 -13.47 12.04 -4.74
CA HIS A 116 -13.19 10.65 -5.08
C HIS A 116 -11.73 10.49 -5.51
N LEU A 117 -11.22 9.28 -5.40
CA LEU A 117 -9.87 8.91 -5.81
C LEU A 117 -9.93 7.65 -6.69
N PRO A 118 -8.98 7.46 -7.63
CA PRO A 118 -7.91 8.41 -8.00
C PRO A 118 -8.45 9.64 -8.74
N ILE A 119 -7.75 10.79 -8.64
CA ILE A 119 -8.01 11.97 -9.48
C ILE A 119 -7.46 11.70 -10.86
N ARG A 120 -8.29 11.80 -11.89
CA ARG A 120 -7.90 11.65 -13.29
C ARG A 120 -8.05 12.98 -14.04
N ILE A 121 -7.47 13.05 -15.24
CA ILE A 121 -7.53 14.27 -16.05
C ILE A 121 -8.96 14.63 -16.45
N GLU A 122 -9.83 13.63 -16.64
CA GLU A 122 -11.24 13.82 -16.95
C GLU A 122 -12.01 14.53 -15.83
N ASP A 123 -11.53 14.45 -14.58
CA ASP A 123 -12.13 15.17 -13.46
C ASP A 123 -11.84 16.69 -13.51
N LEU A 124 -10.84 17.11 -14.29
CA LEU A 124 -10.34 18.48 -14.37
C LEU A 124 -10.76 19.22 -15.65
N LEU A 125 -11.17 18.50 -16.68
CA LEU A 125 -11.71 19.05 -17.94
C LEU A 125 -13.16 19.53 -17.74
#